data_AF-A0A6D2KQU9-F1
#
_entry.id   AF-A0A6D2KQU9-F1
#
_cell.length_a   1.000
_cell.length_b   1.000
_cell.length_c   1.000
_cell.angle_alpha   90.00
_cell.angle_beta   90.00
_cell.angle_gamma   90.00
#
_symmetry.space_group_name_H-M   'P 1'
#
loop_
_entity.id
_entity.type
_entity.pdbx_description
1 polymer ?
#
loop_
_entity_poly.entity_id
_entity_poly.type
_entity_poly.pdbx_seq_one_letter_code
_entity_poly.pdbx_strand_id
1 'polypeptide(L)'
;MPSHCYCGGRVIRETSRTEQDPGKIYFSCEFRAKPGYHIRKWWDRVIEEELEILHSEIKRVSGEIESLQTHHRAGMEELISELKDGELTFIIMDMRIAEKRISDLKEEHEQSKAEITRLELVIGDFNKKYKAVESTFAIAALLLLLAWFLVWFK
;
A
#
# COMPACT_ATOMS: atom_id res chain seq x y z
N MET A 1 -44.95 -12.16 3.02
CA MET A 1 -46.24 -12.88 2.95
C MET A 1 -46.48 -13.55 4.29
N PRO A 2 -47.65 -13.38 4.93
CA PRO A 2 -47.90 -13.90 6.27
C PRO A 2 -47.86 -15.42 6.25
N SER A 3 -46.91 -15.97 6.99
CA SER A 3 -46.76 -17.43 7.18
C SER A 3 -47.60 -17.93 8.36
N HIS A 4 -47.82 -17.08 9.36
CA HIS A 4 -48.54 -17.40 10.59
C HIS A 4 -49.62 -16.35 10.90
N CYS A 5 -50.73 -16.81 11.45
CA CYS A 5 -51.80 -15.99 11.95
C CYS A 5 -51.44 -15.43 13.34
N TYR A 6 -52.15 -14.39 13.79
CA TYR A 6 -52.03 -13.83 15.14
C TYR A 6 -52.22 -14.87 16.27
N CYS A 7 -52.93 -15.97 16.00
CA CYS A 7 -53.13 -17.07 16.95
C CYS A 7 -52.04 -18.16 16.89
N GLY A 8 -50.98 -17.97 16.09
CA GLY A 8 -49.91 -18.96 15.86
C GLY A 8 -50.26 -20.06 14.85
N GLY A 9 -51.52 -20.19 14.42
CA GLY A 9 -51.93 -21.14 13.37
C GLY A 9 -51.37 -20.76 11.99
N ARG A 10 -51.18 -21.75 11.12
CA ARG A 10 -50.69 -21.50 9.76
C ARG A 10 -51.68 -20.72 8.92
N VAL A 11 -51.14 -19.90 8.02
CA VAL A 11 -51.91 -19.18 7.02
C VAL A 11 -52.01 -20.00 5.75
N ILE A 12 -53.22 -20.11 5.22
CA ILE A 12 -53.57 -20.85 4.01
C ILE A 12 -53.95 -19.84 2.92
N ARG A 13 -53.47 -20.08 1.70
CA ARG A 13 -53.91 -19.36 0.50
C ARG A 13 -55.15 -20.02 -0.06
N GLU A 14 -56.23 -19.28 -0.18
CA GLU A 14 -57.51 -19.76 -0.70
C GLU A 14 -57.95 -18.93 -1.92
N THR A 15 -58.72 -19.56 -2.80
CA THR A 15 -59.35 -18.92 -3.95
C THR A 15 -60.83 -18.72 -3.64
N SER A 16 -61.29 -17.48 -3.77
CA SER A 16 -62.68 -17.10 -3.60
C SER A 16 -63.55 -17.74 -4.67
N ARG A 17 -64.69 -18.27 -4.22
CA ARG A 17 -65.73 -18.88 -5.05
C ARG A 17 -67.04 -18.09 -4.98
N THR A 18 -67.01 -16.89 -4.41
CA THR A 18 -68.18 -16.01 -4.35
C THR A 18 -68.50 -15.45 -5.73
N GLU A 19 -69.77 -15.17 -6.01
CA GLU A 19 -70.17 -14.57 -7.29
C GLU A 19 -69.65 -13.14 -7.46
N GLN A 20 -69.42 -12.43 -6.36
CA GLN A 20 -68.93 -11.05 -6.34
C GLN A 20 -67.43 -10.97 -6.64
N ASP A 21 -66.65 -11.96 -6.20
CA ASP A 21 -65.19 -11.97 -6.29
C ASP A 21 -64.66 -13.35 -6.72
N PRO A 22 -65.12 -13.92 -7.85
CA PRO A 22 -64.72 -15.26 -8.27
C PRO A 22 -63.24 -15.27 -8.66
N GLY A 23 -62.50 -16.28 -8.19
CA GLY A 23 -61.10 -16.46 -8.55
C GLY A 23 -60.11 -15.56 -7.79
N LYS A 24 -60.59 -14.57 -7.00
CA LYS A 24 -59.70 -13.73 -6.19
C LYS A 24 -59.03 -14.53 -5.08
N ILE A 25 -57.79 -14.18 -4.76
CA ILE A 25 -56.97 -14.92 -3.82
C ILE A 25 -56.99 -14.21 -2.48
N TYR A 26 -57.18 -14.95 -1.40
CA TYR A 26 -57.09 -14.42 -0.04
C TYR A 26 -56.33 -15.37 0.87
N PHE A 27 -55.82 -14.83 1.96
CA PHE A 27 -55.14 -15.56 3.02
C PHE A 27 -56.08 -15.73 4.20
N SER A 28 -56.16 -16.94 4.74
CA SER A 28 -56.97 -17.25 5.92
C SER A 28 -56.22 -18.14 6.92
N CYS A 29 -56.64 -18.12 8.18
CA CYS A 29 -56.07 -19.01 9.19
C CYS A 29 -56.64 -20.43 9.11
N GLU A 30 -55.81 -21.46 9.31
CA GLU A 30 -56.26 -22.85 9.45
C GLU A 30 -57.23 -23.06 10.63
N PHE A 31 -57.13 -22.23 11.68
CA PHE A 31 -58.00 -22.24 12.86
C PHE A 31 -59.09 -21.17 12.82
N ARG A 32 -59.45 -20.62 11.66
CA ARG A 32 -60.45 -19.54 11.51
C ARG A 32 -61.82 -19.80 12.17
N ALA A 33 -62.16 -21.06 12.44
CA ALA A 33 -63.41 -21.45 13.09
C ALA A 33 -63.35 -21.38 14.63
N LYS A 34 -62.15 -21.27 15.22
CA LYS A 34 -61.97 -21.09 16.67
C LYS A 34 -62.29 -19.64 17.05
N PRO A 35 -62.76 -19.38 18.28
CA PRO A 35 -62.93 -18.02 18.77
C PRO A 35 -61.56 -17.33 18.88
N GLY A 36 -61.47 -16.08 18.41
CA GLY A 36 -60.25 -15.28 18.46
C GLY A 36 -60.05 -14.40 17.22
N TYR A 37 -58.96 -13.65 17.20
CA TYR A 37 -58.57 -12.84 16.05
C TYR A 37 -57.81 -13.68 15.04
N HIS A 38 -58.40 -13.84 13.85
CA HIS A 38 -57.84 -14.62 12.76
C HIS A 38 -57.62 -13.77 11.51
N ILE A 39 -56.52 -14.02 10.81
CA ILE A 39 -56.24 -13.36 9.54
C ILE A 39 -57.26 -13.82 8.50
N ARG A 40 -57.86 -12.85 7.80
CA ARG A 40 -58.62 -13.02 6.57
C ARG A 40 -58.42 -11.76 5.73
N LYS A 41 -57.46 -11.80 4.80
CA LYS A 41 -57.10 -10.64 3.98
C LYS A 41 -56.96 -11.03 2.52
N TRP A 42 -57.38 -10.14 1.62
CA TRP A 42 -57.15 -10.28 0.19
C TRP A 42 -55.66 -10.21 -0.14
N TRP A 43 -55.26 -10.94 -1.19
CA TRP A 43 -53.87 -11.00 -1.63
C TRP A 43 -53.30 -9.63 -1.94
N ASP A 44 -54.08 -8.81 -2.65
CA ASP A 44 -53.77 -7.43 -3.05
C ASP A 44 -53.41 -6.57 -1.83
N ARG A 45 -54.23 -6.60 -0.77
CA ARG A 45 -53.94 -5.89 0.48
C ARG A 45 -52.70 -6.42 1.20
N VAL A 46 -52.49 -7.73 1.19
CA VAL A 46 -51.31 -8.34 1.81
C VAL A 46 -50.04 -7.94 1.06
N ILE A 47 -50.06 -7.91 -0.27
CA ILE A 47 -48.91 -7.49 -1.07
C ILE A 47 -48.61 -6.01 -0.87
N GLU A 48 -49.63 -5.16 -0.80
CA GLU A 48 -49.46 -3.73 -0.52
C GLU A 48 -48.76 -3.51 0.84
N GLU A 49 -49.25 -4.14 1.91
CA GLU A 49 -48.63 -4.05 3.24
C GLU A 49 -47.16 -4.54 3.24
N GLU A 50 -46.87 -5.62 2.51
CA GLU A 50 -45.50 -6.16 2.41
C GLU A 50 -44.59 -5.26 1.57
N LEU A 51 -45.10 -4.63 0.51
CA LEU A 51 -44.36 -3.67 -0.29
C LEU A 51 -44.04 -2.39 0.50
N GLU A 52 -44.96 -1.92 1.33
CA GLU A 52 -44.72 -0.78 2.23
C GLU A 52 -43.60 -1.08 3.23
N ILE A 53 -43.64 -2.27 3.85
CA ILE A 53 -42.59 -2.72 4.77
C ILE A 53 -41.24 -2.76 4.04
N LEU A 54 -41.18 -3.46 2.90
CA LEU A 54 -39.94 -3.56 2.12
C LEU A 54 -39.41 -2.20 1.68
N HIS A 55 -40.28 -1.29 1.25
CA HIS A 55 -39.89 0.06 0.88
C HIS A 55 -39.27 0.82 2.05
N SER A 56 -39.87 0.71 3.25
CA SER A 56 -39.35 1.33 4.47
C SER A 56 -37.98 0.77 4.86
N GLU A 57 -37.78 -0.54 4.74
CA GLU A 57 -36.50 -1.21 5.02
C GLU A 57 -35.41 -0.81 4.03
N ILE A 58 -35.73 -0.77 2.73
CA ILE A 58 -34.82 -0.28 1.69
C ILE A 58 -34.38 1.15 1.99
N LYS A 59 -35.32 2.02 2.36
CA LYS A 59 -35.01 3.41 2.70
C LYS A 59 -34.10 3.51 3.93
N ARG A 60 -34.36 2.72 4.98
CA ARG A 60 -33.51 2.67 6.17
C ARG A 60 -32.10 2.21 5.84
N VAL A 61 -31.96 1.09 5.13
CA VAL A 61 -30.66 0.54 4.75
C VAL A 61 -29.89 1.48 3.82
N SER A 62 -30.57 2.15 2.88
CA SER A 62 -29.94 3.17 2.03
C SER A 62 -29.38 4.32 2.86
N GLY A 63 -30.14 4.82 3.85
CA GLY A 63 -29.66 5.86 4.76
C GLY A 63 -28.46 5.41 5.61
N GLU A 64 -28.47 4.17 6.09
CA GLU A 64 -27.32 3.58 6.80
C GLU A 64 -26.08 3.50 5.90
N ILE A 65 -26.22 3.04 4.65
CA ILE A 65 -25.13 3.00 3.68
C ILE A 65 -24.56 4.38 3.42
N GLU A 66 -25.41 5.38 3.19
CA GLU A 66 -24.98 6.78 2.98
C GLU A 66 -24.23 7.31 4.21
N SER A 67 -24.76 7.08 5.42
CA SER A 67 -24.08 7.49 6.66
C SER A 67 -22.71 6.81 6.82
N LEU A 68 -22.62 5.50 6.54
CA LEU A 68 -21.35 4.77 6.61
C LEU A 68 -20.36 5.25 5.55
N GLN A 69 -20.82 5.53 4.33
CA GLN A 69 -19.97 6.06 3.26
C GLN A 69 -19.43 7.44 3.61
N THR A 70 -20.26 8.32 4.17
CA THR A 70 -19.81 9.66 4.58
C THR A 70 -18.81 9.61 5.72
N HIS A 71 -19.07 8.80 6.75
CA HIS A 71 -18.11 8.59 7.84
C HIS A 71 -16.80 7.96 7.36
N HIS A 72 -16.87 6.95 6.50
CA HIS A 72 -15.68 6.31 5.93
C HIS A 72 -14.87 7.30 5.08
N ARG A 73 -15.53 8.10 4.23
CA ARG A 73 -14.88 9.15 3.45
C ARG A 73 -14.17 10.16 4.35
N ALA A 74 -14.87 10.67 5.37
CA ALA A 74 -14.31 11.66 6.29
C ALA A 74 -13.07 11.12 7.02
N GLY A 75 -13.14 9.88 7.56
CA GLY A 75 -12.00 9.26 8.22
C GLY A 75 -10.83 8.98 7.28
N MET A 76 -11.10 8.60 6.03
CA MET A 76 -10.06 8.45 5.01
C MET A 76 -9.40 9.79 4.67
N GLU A 77 -10.17 10.87 4.54
CA GLU A 77 -9.65 12.22 4.29
C GLU A 77 -8.78 12.72 5.46
N GLU A 78 -9.18 12.44 6.70
CA GLU A 78 -8.42 12.76 7.91
C GLU A 78 -7.06 12.05 7.95
N LEU A 79 -7.02 10.73 7.71
CA LEU A 79 -5.78 9.96 7.61
C LEU A 79 -4.87 10.47 6.47
N ILE A 80 -5.45 10.89 5.35
CA ILE A 80 -4.70 11.48 4.24
C ILE A 80 -4.10 12.83 4.64
N SER A 81 -4.81 13.66 5.40
CA SER A 81 -4.24 14.92 5.92
C SER A 81 -3.12 14.66 6.91
N GLU A 82 -3.30 13.76 7.88
CA GLU A 82 -2.25 13.44 8.86
C GLU A 82 -0.94 12.98 8.18
N LEU A 83 -1.05 12.12 7.16
CA LEU A 83 0.11 11.68 6.38
C LEU A 83 0.78 12.83 5.60
N LYS A 84 -0.01 13.78 5.10
CA LYS A 84 0.49 14.93 4.32
C LYS A 84 1.10 16.02 5.20
N ASP A 85 0.59 16.22 6.40
CA ASP A 85 0.80 17.46 7.16
C ASP A 85 2.18 17.59 7.80
N GLY A 86 3.03 16.57 7.75
CA GLY A 86 4.43 16.75 8.18
C GLY A 86 5.39 15.63 7.83
N GLU A 87 4.92 14.38 7.85
CA GLU A 87 5.83 13.24 7.70
C GLU A 87 6.38 13.14 6.27
N LEU A 88 5.49 13.27 5.27
CA LEU A 88 5.91 13.20 3.87
C LEU A 88 6.80 14.39 3.46
N THR A 89 6.49 15.60 3.94
CA THR A 89 7.29 16.79 3.62
C THR A 89 8.67 16.74 4.27
N PHE A 90 8.75 16.25 5.51
CA PHE A 90 10.02 16.03 6.20
C PHE A 90 10.88 14.98 5.51
N ILE A 91 10.30 13.82 5.16
CA ILE A 91 11.01 12.75 4.43
C ILE A 91 11.53 13.26 3.09
N ILE A 92 10.72 14.02 2.33
CA ILE A 92 11.16 14.62 1.06
C ILE A 92 12.34 15.57 1.28
N MET A 93 12.32 16.36 2.36
CA MET A 93 13.39 17.30 2.66
C MET A 93 14.68 16.59 3.06
N ASP A 94 14.60 15.59 3.94
CA ASP A 94 15.74 14.76 4.33
C ASP A 94 16.34 14.02 3.14
N MET A 95 15.49 13.49 2.25
CA MET A 95 15.96 12.84 1.03
C MET A 95 16.73 13.80 0.12
N ARG A 96 16.25 15.04 -0.06
CA ARG A 96 16.98 16.07 -0.82
C ARG A 96 18.33 16.42 -0.20
N ILE A 97 18.39 16.50 1.13
CA ILE A 97 19.65 16.76 1.84
C ILE A 97 20.62 15.60 1.63
N ALA A 98 20.13 14.35 1.71
CA ALA A 98 20.93 13.16 1.47
C ALA A 98 21.44 13.10 0.02
N GLU A 99 20.60 13.39 -0.97
CA GLU A 99 20.98 13.46 -2.39
C GLU A 99 22.09 14.48 -2.62
N LYS A 100 21.99 15.67 -2.01
CA LYS A 100 23.03 16.69 -2.11
C LYS A 100 24.34 16.21 -1.51
N ARG A 101 24.31 15.61 -0.31
CA ARG A 101 25.52 15.04 0.32
C ARG A 101 26.15 13.95 -0.55
N ILE A 102 25.36 13.10 -1.20
CA ILE A 102 25.88 12.09 -2.13
C ILE A 102 26.57 12.75 -3.33
N SER A 103 26.00 13.83 -3.87
CA SER A 103 26.61 14.58 -4.97
C SER A 103 27.95 15.19 -4.56
N ASP A 104 27.99 15.87 -3.41
CA ASP A 104 29.20 16.52 -2.89
C ASP A 104 30.31 15.49 -2.62
N LEU A 105 29.98 14.38 -1.95
CA LEU A 105 30.92 13.27 -1.68
C LEU A 105 31.44 12.62 -2.97
N LYS A 106 30.62 12.54 -4.02
CA LYS A 106 31.03 12.00 -5.31
C LYS A 106 32.06 12.91 -5.99
N GLU A 107 31.90 14.21 -5.89
CA GLU A 107 32.86 15.19 -6.42
C GLU A 107 34.20 15.11 -5.66
N GLU A 108 34.15 15.06 -4.33
CA GLU A 108 35.34 14.86 -3.49
C GLU A 108 36.07 13.55 -3.82
N HIS A 109 35.32 12.46 -4.01
CA HIS A 109 35.89 11.17 -4.40
C HIS A 109 36.60 11.25 -5.76
N GLU A 110 36.01 11.92 -6.75
CA GLU A 110 36.62 12.04 -8.07
C GLU A 110 37.89 12.91 -8.04
N GLN A 111 37.88 13.97 -7.23
CA GLN A 111 39.07 14.78 -7.00
C GLN A 111 40.18 13.97 -6.31
N SER A 112 39.85 13.27 -5.22
CA SER A 112 40.83 12.43 -4.50
C SER A 112 41.41 11.34 -5.42
N LYS A 113 40.57 10.73 -6.25
CA LYS A 113 41.02 9.75 -7.25
C LYS A 113 42.01 10.35 -8.25
N ALA A 114 41.76 11.56 -8.74
CA ALA A 114 42.67 12.25 -9.65
C ALA A 114 44.02 12.58 -8.97
N GLU A 115 44.00 12.97 -7.69
CA GLU A 115 45.22 13.22 -6.91
C GLU A 115 46.02 11.93 -6.68
N ILE A 116 45.37 10.82 -6.36
CA ILE A 116 46.02 9.50 -6.24
C ILE A 116 46.73 9.13 -7.53
N THR A 117 46.06 9.25 -8.68
CA THR A 117 46.68 8.98 -10.00
C THR A 117 47.90 9.85 -10.24
N ARG A 118 47.87 11.14 -9.86
CA ARG A 118 49.04 12.02 -9.98
C ARG A 118 50.19 11.57 -9.09
N LEU A 119 49.90 11.20 -7.84
CA LEU A 119 50.91 10.69 -6.92
C LEU A 119 51.54 9.38 -7.43
N GLU A 120 50.75 8.47 -7.99
CA GLU A 120 51.25 7.23 -8.60
C GLU A 120 52.26 7.50 -9.74
N LEU A 121 51.97 8.50 -10.59
CA LEU A 121 52.89 8.92 -11.65
C LEU A 121 54.21 9.47 -11.08
N VAL A 122 54.12 10.34 -10.07
CA VAL A 122 55.29 10.92 -9.42
C VAL A 122 56.15 9.84 -8.76
N ILE A 123 55.52 8.90 -8.05
CA ILE A 123 56.20 7.74 -7.44
C ILE A 123 56.87 6.89 -8.52
N GLY A 124 56.19 6.66 -9.66
CA GLY A 124 56.76 5.95 -10.80
C GLY A 124 58.02 6.60 -11.34
N ASP A 125 58.01 7.93 -11.54
CA ASP A 125 59.15 8.72 -11.99
C ASP A 125 60.31 8.68 -10.98
N PHE A 126 60.00 8.83 -9.69
CA PHE A 126 61.02 8.73 -8.63
C PHE A 126 61.65 7.34 -8.57
N ASN A 127 60.86 6.27 -8.67
CA ASN A 127 61.36 4.90 -8.67
C ASN A 127 62.27 4.63 -9.87
N LYS A 128 61.91 5.16 -11.06
CA LYS A 128 62.76 5.05 -12.26
C LYS A 128 64.10 5.78 -12.08
N LYS A 129 64.09 7.00 -11.54
CA LYS A 129 65.32 7.76 -11.23
C LYS A 129 66.18 7.05 -10.18
N TYR A 130 65.56 6.54 -9.12
CA TYR A 130 66.25 5.79 -8.08
C TYR A 130 66.98 4.57 -8.64
N LYS A 131 66.33 3.74 -9.46
CA LYS A 131 66.96 2.60 -10.13
C LYS A 131 68.13 2.99 -11.04
N ALA A 132 68.05 4.13 -11.71
CA ALA A 132 69.16 4.63 -12.53
C ALA A 132 70.37 5.04 -11.67
N VAL A 133 70.13 5.69 -10.53
CA VAL A 133 71.21 6.05 -9.59
C VAL A 133 71.83 4.79 -8.98
N GLU A 134 71.00 3.84 -8.53
CA GLU A 134 71.46 2.58 -7.96
C GLU A 134 72.38 1.81 -8.94
N SER A 135 72.01 1.74 -10.21
CA SER A 135 72.85 1.09 -11.24
C SER A 135 74.15 1.84 -11.49
N THR A 136 74.15 3.17 -11.54
CA THR A 136 75.39 3.95 -11.68
C THR A 136 76.33 3.77 -10.49
N PHE A 137 75.80 3.71 -9.27
CA PHE A 137 76.59 3.46 -8.07
C PHE A 137 77.19 2.05 -8.08
N ALA A 138 76.41 1.03 -8.48
CA ALA A 138 76.90 -0.33 -8.62
C ALA A 138 78.04 -0.44 -9.64
N ILE A 139 77.93 0.22 -10.80
CA ILE A 139 78.98 0.26 -11.82
C ILE A 139 80.24 0.95 -11.27
N ALA A 140 80.09 2.11 -10.61
CA ALA A 140 81.22 2.85 -10.03
C ALA A 140 81.95 2.01 -8.96
N ALA A 141 81.22 1.32 -8.09
CA ALA A 141 81.80 0.42 -7.10
C ALA A 141 82.61 -0.72 -7.74
N LEU A 142 82.09 -1.34 -8.82
CA LEU A 142 82.82 -2.37 -9.58
C LEU A 142 84.12 -1.82 -10.20
N LEU A 143 84.09 -0.62 -10.78
CA LEU A 143 85.29 0.01 -11.34
C LEU A 143 86.35 0.30 -10.28
N LEU A 144 85.94 0.76 -9.09
CA LEU A 144 86.86 0.98 -7.97
C LEU A 144 87.46 -0.33 -7.45
N LEU A 145 86.66 -1.39 -7.35
CA LEU A 145 87.15 -2.72 -6.97
C LEU A 145 88.14 -3.27 -8.00
N LEU A 146 87.89 -3.09 -9.30
CA LEU A 146 88.80 -3.46 -10.37
C LEU A 146 90.12 -2.66 -10.30
N ALA A 147 90.04 -1.34 -10.09
CA ALA A 147 91.22 -0.49 -9.94
C ALA A 147 92.05 -0.91 -8.73
N TRP A 148 91.41 -1.22 -7.60
CA TRP A 148 92.07 -1.72 -6.40
C TRP A 148 92.76 -3.06 -6.64
N PHE A 149 92.09 -4.00 -7.34
CA PHE A 149 92.67 -5.29 -7.71
C PHE A 149 93.90 -5.13 -8.61
N LEU A 150 93.86 -4.23 -9.59
CA LEU A 150 94.99 -3.94 -10.49
C LEU A 150 96.19 -3.32 -9.77
N VAL A 151 95.97 -2.52 -8.73
CA VAL A 151 97.04 -1.94 -7.89
C VAL A 151 97.69 -3.00 -7.00
N TRP A 152 96.91 -3.95 -6.47
CA TRP A 152 97.41 -4.95 -5.52
C TRP A 152 98.12 -6.14 -6.18
N PHE A 153 97.76 -6.49 -7.43
CA PHE A 153 98.37 -7.57 -8.21
C PHE A 153 99.50 -7.11 -9.16
N LYS A 154 100.01 -5.90 -8.99
CA LYS A 154 101.16 -5.35 -9.74
C LYS A 154 102.40 -5.28 -8.86
#